data_AF-A0A1L5KW23-F1
#
_entry.id   AF-A0A1L5KW23-F1
#
_cell.length_a   1.000
_cell.length_b   1.000
_cell.length_c   1.000
_cell.angle_alpha   90.00
_cell.angle_beta   90.00
_cell.angle_gamma   90.00
#
_symmetry.space_group_name_H-M   'P 1'
#
loop_
_entity.id
_entity.type
_entity.pdbx_description
1 polymer ?
#
loop_
_entity_poly.entity_id
_entity_poly.type
_entity_poly.pdbx_seq_one_letter_code
_entity_poly.pdbx_strand_id
1 'polypeptide(L)'
;MKKSINLLEGPILPSLSGLALPIMATSLIQMAYNLTDMIWIGRVGSSAVAAVGAAGMYMWLANGLATLAKMGGQVKVAQALGAKENKQAVSYAKSALQLGITLGLIDGILSVVLANPLIDFFKLNSAKVVADAKIYLQITCGGVVFSFLNQIFTGIMTAMGNS
;
A
#
# COMPACT_ATOMS: atom_id res chain seq x y z
N MET A 1 24.98 -11.39 10.02
CA MET A 1 24.66 -12.65 10.72
C MET A 1 23.19 -12.62 11.12
N LYS A 2 22.29 -13.21 10.32
CA LYS A 2 20.84 -13.30 10.62
C LYS A 2 20.68 -14.31 11.76
N LYS A 3 20.52 -13.84 12.99
CA LYS A 3 20.16 -14.70 14.14
C LYS A 3 18.65 -14.96 14.01
N SER A 4 18.28 -16.09 13.42
CA SER A 4 16.89 -16.52 13.34
C SER A 4 16.37 -16.75 14.77
N ILE A 5 15.44 -15.91 15.23
CA ILE A 5 14.77 -16.10 16.52
C ILE A 5 13.93 -17.38 16.40
N ASN A 6 14.31 -18.42 17.13
CA ASN A 6 13.58 -19.68 17.13
C ASN A 6 12.29 -19.50 17.94
N LEU A 7 11.15 -19.47 17.25
CA LEU A 7 9.84 -19.25 17.85
C LEU A 7 9.27 -20.51 18.54
N LEU A 8 9.91 -21.66 18.36
CA LEU A 8 9.47 -22.95 18.90
C LEU A 8 10.17 -23.31 20.21
N GLU A 9 11.34 -22.71 20.49
CA GLU A 9 12.15 -23.01 21.67
C GLU A 9 12.70 -21.71 22.29
N GLY A 10 12.28 -21.41 23.53
CA GLY A 10 12.80 -20.30 24.32
C GLY A 10 11.73 -19.53 25.10
N PRO A 11 12.14 -18.57 25.95
CA PRO A 11 11.21 -17.73 26.68
C PRO A 11 10.44 -16.79 25.73
N ILE A 12 9.12 -16.70 25.95
CA ILE A 12 8.18 -16.00 25.06
C ILE A 12 8.49 -14.49 25.03
N LEU A 13 8.69 -13.86 26.19
CA LEU A 13 8.87 -12.41 26.29
C LEU A 13 10.08 -11.86 25.48
N PRO A 14 11.31 -12.41 25.62
CA PRO A 14 12.47 -11.92 24.88
C PRO A 14 12.37 -12.12 23.37
N SER A 15 11.75 -13.23 22.94
CA SER A 15 11.54 -13.54 21.52
C SER A 15 10.51 -12.60 20.91
N LEU A 16 9.42 -12.34 21.64
CA LEU A 16 8.37 -11.41 21.23
C LEU A 16 8.89 -9.97 21.18
N SER A 17 9.61 -9.51 22.22
CA SER A 17 10.15 -8.15 22.26
C SER A 17 11.24 -7.93 21.19
N GLY A 18 12.07 -8.93 20.92
CA GLY A 18 13.09 -8.89 19.87
C GLY A 18 12.53 -8.75 18.45
N LEU A 19 11.30 -9.22 18.20
CA LEU A 19 10.60 -9.03 16.92
C LEU A 19 9.70 -7.79 16.92
N ALA A 20 8.99 -7.54 18.02
CA ALA A 20 8.04 -6.44 18.12
C ALA A 20 8.73 -5.08 18.08
N LEU A 21 9.87 -4.90 18.76
CA LEU A 21 10.58 -3.63 18.81
C LEU A 21 11.02 -3.13 17.41
N PRO A 22 11.67 -3.94 16.55
CA PRO A 22 11.98 -3.55 15.18
C PRO A 22 10.75 -3.21 14.32
N ILE A 23 9.66 -3.98 14.45
CA ILE A 23 8.42 -3.75 13.69
C ILE A 23 7.77 -2.43 14.13
N MET A 24 7.71 -2.17 15.43
CA MET A 24 7.22 -0.91 15.99
C MET A 24 8.08 0.26 15.56
N ALA A 25 9.42 0.14 15.62
CA ALA A 25 10.32 1.17 15.16
C ALA A 25 10.12 1.50 13.68
N THR A 26 9.95 0.47 12.83
CA THR A 26 9.64 0.66 11.40
C THR A 26 8.32 1.40 11.20
N SER A 27 7.29 1.05 11.99
CA SER A 27 5.98 1.72 11.94
C SER A 27 6.04 3.17 12.41
N LEU A 28 6.84 3.46 13.45
CA LEU A 28 7.06 4.82 13.94
C LEU A 28 7.79 5.69 12.91
N ILE A 29 8.80 5.13 12.23
CA ILE A 29 9.51 5.82 11.14
C ILE A 29 8.54 6.12 9.99
N GLN A 30 7.71 5.15 9.62
CA GLN A 30 6.69 5.34 8.58
C GLN A 30 5.68 6.43 8.97
N MET A 31 5.25 6.46 10.23
CA MET A 31 4.36 7.53 10.75
C MET A 31 5.05 8.89 10.71
N ALA A 32 6.31 8.99 11.14
CA ALA A 32 7.08 10.23 11.11
C ALA A 32 7.28 10.75 9.67
N TYR A 33 7.46 9.84 8.70
CA TYR A 33 7.52 10.19 7.28
C TYR A 33 6.20 10.82 6.80
N ASN A 34 5.06 10.16 7.07
CA ASN A 34 3.74 10.70 6.70
C ASN A 34 3.47 12.06 7.37
N LEU A 35 3.85 12.23 8.64
CA LEU A 35 3.71 13.50 9.34
C LEU A 35 4.59 14.59 8.71
N THR A 36 5.84 14.25 8.37
CA THR A 36 6.78 15.18 7.72
C THR A 36 6.22 15.65 6.39
N ASP A 37 5.73 14.73 5.55
CA ASP A 37 5.08 15.04 4.28
C ASP A 37 3.88 15.99 4.46
N MET A 38 3.02 15.71 5.44
CA MET A 38 1.88 16.57 5.77
C MET A 38 2.31 17.96 6.25
N ILE A 39 3.42 18.08 7.00
CA ILE A 39 3.98 19.38 7.42
C ILE A 39 4.45 20.18 6.21
N TRP A 40 5.10 19.55 5.22
CA TRP A 40 5.49 20.22 3.98
C TRP A 40 4.28 20.72 3.19
N ILE A 41 3.23 19.90 3.06
CA ILE A 41 1.97 20.31 2.45
C ILE A 41 1.32 21.46 3.25
N GLY A 42 1.36 21.39 4.59
CA GLY A 42 0.87 22.44 5.49
C GLY A 42 1.54 23.79 5.28
N ARG A 43 2.83 23.82 4.93
CA ARG A 43 3.55 25.05 4.60
C ARG A 43 3.08 25.69 3.30
N VAL A 44 2.53 24.93 2.36
CA VAL A 44 1.92 25.44 1.12
C VAL A 44 0.59 26.14 1.42
N GLY A 45 -0.12 25.71 2.47
CA GLY A 45 -1.29 26.38 3.02
C GLY A 45 -2.36 25.40 3.51
N SER A 46 -3.27 25.89 4.36
CA SER A 46 -4.39 25.09 4.89
C SER A 46 -5.30 24.51 3.79
N SER A 47 -5.46 25.25 2.69
CA SER A 47 -6.18 24.80 1.49
C SER A 47 -5.55 23.56 0.84
N ALA A 48 -4.22 23.48 0.79
CA ALA A 48 -3.52 22.34 0.20
C ALA A 48 -3.66 21.09 1.09
N VAL A 49 -3.61 21.26 2.41
CA VAL A 49 -3.84 20.17 3.37
C VAL A 49 -5.24 19.61 3.24
N ALA A 50 -6.27 20.47 3.11
CA ALA A 50 -7.64 20.02 2.91
C ALA A 50 -7.81 19.23 1.60
N ALA A 51 -7.15 19.69 0.52
CA ALA A 51 -7.16 19.01 -0.76
C ALA A 51 -6.51 17.62 -0.70
N VAL A 52 -5.31 17.53 -0.13
CA VAL A 52 -4.57 16.26 0.02
C VAL A 52 -5.29 15.33 0.99
N GLY A 53 -5.91 15.85 2.05
CA GLY A 53 -6.71 15.05 2.98
C GLY A 53 -7.91 14.37 2.30
N ALA A 54 -8.66 15.11 1.48
CA ALA A 54 -9.79 14.57 0.73
C ALA A 54 -9.34 13.52 -0.31
N ALA A 55 -8.31 13.82 -1.10
CA ALA A 55 -7.78 12.88 -2.08
C ALA A 55 -7.08 11.67 -1.43
N GLY A 56 -6.46 11.85 -0.26
CA GLY A 56 -5.75 10.82 0.48
C GLY A 56 -6.64 9.67 0.94
N MET A 57 -7.93 9.91 1.20
CA MET A 57 -8.89 8.83 1.48
C MET A 57 -9.00 7.84 0.33
N TYR A 58 -9.00 8.32 -0.92
CA TYR A 58 -9.03 7.46 -2.10
C TYR A 58 -7.70 6.74 -2.32
N MET A 59 -6.57 7.39 -2.01
CA MET A 59 -5.28 6.72 -2.02
C MET A 59 -5.20 5.58 -0.98
N TRP A 60 -5.85 5.74 0.18
CA TRP A 60 -6.01 4.68 1.17
C TRP A 60 -6.90 3.54 0.65
N LEU A 61 -8.01 3.86 0.00
CA LEU A 61 -8.88 2.86 -0.64
C LEU A 61 -8.12 2.05 -1.70
N ALA A 62 -7.37 2.73 -2.56
CA ALA A 62 -6.53 2.10 -3.58
C ALA A 62 -5.47 1.19 -2.93
N ASN A 63 -4.81 1.64 -1.86
CA ASN A 63 -3.89 0.76 -1.10
C ASN A 63 -4.57 -0.47 -0.51
N GLY A 64 -5.82 -0.34 -0.06
CA GLY A 64 -6.64 -1.48 0.38
C GLY A 64 -6.84 -2.51 -0.75
N LEU A 65 -7.19 -2.05 -1.94
CA LEU A 65 -7.32 -2.91 -3.13
C LEU A 65 -6.00 -3.57 -3.52
N ALA A 66 -4.88 -2.82 -3.47
CA ALA A 66 -3.54 -3.36 -3.70
C ALA A 66 -3.21 -4.49 -2.72
N THR A 67 -3.58 -4.31 -1.46
CA THR A 67 -3.32 -5.25 -0.38
C THR A 67 -4.07 -6.57 -0.59
N LEU A 68 -5.27 -6.56 -1.19
CA LEU A 68 -6.00 -7.78 -1.55
C LEU A 68 -5.20 -8.65 -2.53
N ALA A 69 -4.72 -8.08 -3.63
CA ALA A 69 -3.93 -8.79 -4.62
C ALA A 69 -2.56 -9.23 -4.06
N LYS A 70 -1.90 -8.34 -3.31
CA LYS A 70 -0.61 -8.62 -2.65
C LYS A 70 -0.73 -9.78 -1.66
N MET A 71 -1.62 -9.70 -0.66
CA MET A 71 -1.74 -10.73 0.37
C MET A 71 -2.25 -12.04 -0.21
N GLY A 72 -3.26 -12.00 -1.10
CA GLY A 72 -3.78 -13.19 -1.75
C GLY A 72 -2.71 -13.94 -2.54
N GLY A 73 -1.89 -13.21 -3.31
CA GLY A 73 -0.75 -13.76 -4.02
C GLY A 73 0.33 -14.30 -3.08
N GLN A 74 0.74 -13.49 -2.10
CA GLN A 74 1.78 -13.85 -1.13
C GLN A 74 1.47 -15.15 -0.39
N VAL A 75 0.22 -15.32 0.09
CA VAL A 75 -0.19 -16.53 0.83
C VAL A 75 -0.17 -17.76 -0.08
N LYS A 76 -0.75 -17.68 -1.27
CA LYS A 76 -0.80 -18.82 -2.21
C LYS A 76 0.58 -19.21 -2.72
N VAL A 77 1.45 -18.24 -2.99
CA VAL A 77 2.84 -18.47 -3.38
C VAL A 77 3.61 -19.15 -2.24
N ALA A 78 3.49 -18.64 -1.00
CA ALA A 78 4.17 -19.24 0.16
C ALA A 78 3.72 -20.69 0.41
N GLN A 79 2.42 -20.97 0.30
CA GLN A 79 1.88 -22.34 0.44
C GLN A 79 2.41 -23.28 -0.63
N ALA A 80 2.39 -22.87 -1.90
CA ALA A 80 2.88 -23.69 -3.02
C ALA A 80 4.40 -23.94 -2.92
N LEU A 81 5.18 -22.94 -2.51
CA LEU A 81 6.61 -23.11 -2.25
C LEU A 81 6.87 -24.08 -1.08
N GLY A 82 6.11 -23.97 0.02
CA GLY A 82 6.17 -24.90 1.14
C GLY A 82 5.82 -26.35 0.77
N ALA A 83 4.89 -26.53 -0.18
CA ALA A 83 4.52 -27.83 -0.74
C ALA A 83 5.52 -28.36 -1.80
N LYS A 84 6.61 -27.63 -2.09
CA LYS A 84 7.58 -27.91 -3.17
C LYS A 84 6.98 -27.91 -4.59
N GLU A 85 5.81 -27.28 -4.76
CA GLU A 85 5.11 -27.17 -6.04
C GLU A 85 5.50 -25.90 -6.81
N ASN A 86 6.77 -25.82 -7.22
CA ASN A 86 7.34 -24.61 -7.86
C ASN A 86 6.55 -24.12 -9.09
N LYS A 87 6.00 -25.04 -9.89
CA LYS A 87 5.18 -24.67 -11.07
C LYS A 87 3.89 -23.95 -10.65
N GLN A 88 3.22 -24.41 -9.59
CA GLN A 88 2.03 -23.75 -9.07
C GLN A 88 2.37 -22.41 -8.44
N ALA A 89 3.49 -22.31 -7.70
CA ALA A 89 3.95 -21.04 -7.14
C ALA A 89 4.12 -19.95 -8.22
N VAL A 90 4.75 -20.29 -9.35
CA VAL A 90 4.88 -19.37 -10.50
C VAL A 90 3.52 -19.02 -11.09
N SER A 91 2.60 -19.98 -11.19
CA SER A 91 1.23 -19.71 -11.66
C SER A 91 0.49 -18.73 -10.76
N TYR A 92 0.55 -18.91 -9.43
CA TYR A 92 -0.09 -18.00 -8.47
C TYR A 92 0.53 -16.60 -8.51
N ALA A 93 1.86 -16.50 -8.64
CA ALA A 93 2.54 -15.22 -8.80
C ALA A 93 2.06 -14.47 -10.06
N LYS A 94 1.94 -15.17 -11.19
CA LYS A 94 1.39 -14.59 -12.43
C LYS A 94 -0.05 -14.13 -12.26
N SER A 95 -0.91 -14.95 -11.65
CA SER A 95 -2.31 -14.57 -11.39
C SER A 95 -2.41 -13.36 -10.46
N ALA A 96 -1.56 -13.27 -9.43
CA ALA A 96 -1.52 -12.12 -8.54
C ALA A 96 -1.11 -10.83 -9.27
N LEU A 97 -0.09 -10.90 -10.13
CA LEU A 97 0.31 -9.77 -10.98
C LEU A 97 -0.80 -9.36 -11.95
N GLN A 98 -1.44 -10.32 -12.62
CA GLN A 98 -2.55 -10.04 -13.53
C GLN A 98 -3.73 -9.39 -12.80
N LEU A 99 -4.07 -9.88 -11.61
CA LEU A 99 -5.10 -9.28 -10.75
C LEU A 99 -4.70 -7.86 -10.32
N GLY A 100 -3.45 -7.65 -9.92
CA GLY A 100 -2.93 -6.33 -9.56
C GLY A 100 -2.98 -5.31 -10.68
N ILE A 101 -2.58 -5.71 -11.90
CA ILE A 101 -2.67 -4.86 -13.10
C ILE A 101 -4.13 -4.53 -13.40
N THR A 102 -5.01 -5.54 -13.37
CA THR A 102 -6.44 -5.36 -13.66
C THR A 102 -7.09 -4.42 -12.65
N LEU A 103 -6.88 -4.64 -11.35
CA LEU A 103 -7.41 -3.79 -10.30
C LEU A 103 -6.81 -2.39 -10.33
N GLY A 104 -5.49 -2.27 -10.55
CA GLY A 104 -4.83 -0.96 -10.63
C GLY A 104 -5.30 -0.14 -11.83
N LEU A 105 -5.54 -0.78 -12.98
CA LEU A 105 -6.07 -0.08 -14.17
C LEU A 105 -7.51 0.36 -13.95
N ILE A 106 -8.34 -0.51 -13.35
CA ILE A 106 -9.71 -0.16 -12.99
C ILE A 106 -9.72 1.01 -12.01
N ASP A 107 -8.93 0.95 -10.95
CA ASP A 107 -8.85 2.00 -9.94
C ASP A 107 -8.32 3.31 -10.51
N GLY A 108 -7.27 3.27 -11.35
CA GLY A 108 -6.73 4.45 -12.01
C GLY A 108 -7.72 5.11 -12.96
N ILE A 109 -8.42 4.31 -13.79
CA ILE A 109 -9.46 4.84 -14.70
C ILE A 109 -10.62 5.42 -13.89
N LEU A 110 -11.11 4.70 -12.88
CA LEU A 110 -12.20 5.18 -12.03
C LEU A 110 -11.81 6.47 -11.30
N SER A 111 -10.60 6.54 -10.75
CA SER A 111 -10.10 7.72 -10.06
C SER A 111 -9.99 8.94 -10.97
N VAL A 112 -9.61 8.76 -12.24
CA VAL A 112 -9.50 9.86 -13.21
C VAL A 112 -10.87 10.30 -13.73
N VAL A 113 -11.74 9.35 -14.11
CA VAL A 113 -13.07 9.63 -14.68
C VAL A 113 -14.03 10.16 -13.62
N LEU A 114 -14.00 9.59 -12.42
CA LEU A 114 -14.87 9.97 -11.30
C LEU A 114 -14.21 11.03 -10.40
N ALA A 115 -13.08 11.63 -10.78
CA ALA A 115 -12.40 12.65 -9.97
C ALA A 115 -13.35 13.79 -9.54
N ASN A 116 -14.26 14.19 -10.43
CA ASN A 116 -15.27 15.19 -10.14
C ASN A 116 -16.23 14.78 -9.01
N PRO A 117 -17.07 13.73 -9.18
CA PRO A 117 -18.01 13.32 -8.14
C PRO A 117 -17.34 12.84 -6.85
N LEU A 118 -16.14 12.25 -6.93
CA LEU A 118 -15.39 11.81 -5.75
C LEU A 118 -14.96 12.98 -4.88
N ILE A 119 -14.34 14.01 -5.46
CA ILE A 119 -13.93 15.19 -4.67
C ILE A 119 -15.15 16.01 -4.24
N ASP A 120 -16.18 16.11 -5.09
CA ASP A 120 -17.40 16.86 -4.76
C ASP A 120 -18.19 16.20 -3.61
N PHE A 121 -18.00 14.90 -3.35
CA PHE A 121 -18.56 14.20 -2.17
C PHE A 121 -18.16 14.84 -0.84
N PHE A 122 -16.94 15.39 -0.76
CA PHE A 122 -16.43 16.05 0.43
C PHE A 122 -16.99 17.48 0.63
N LYS A 123 -17.78 18.00 -0.32
CA LYS A 123 -18.43 19.32 -0.27
C LYS A 123 -17.49 20.43 0.21
N LEU A 124 -16.34 20.54 -0.44
CA LEU A 124 -15.30 21.52 -0.08
C LEU A 124 -15.77 22.95 -0.43
N ASN A 125 -15.56 23.88 0.49
CA ASN A 125 -16.09 25.25 0.40
C ASN A 125 -15.38 26.17 -0.63
N SER A 126 -14.29 25.72 -1.24
CA SER A 126 -13.46 26.54 -2.13
C SER A 126 -13.19 25.83 -3.45
N ALA A 127 -13.52 26.49 -4.56
CA ALA A 127 -13.29 25.98 -5.92
C ALA A 127 -11.81 25.69 -6.19
N LYS A 128 -10.89 26.46 -5.59
CA LYS A 128 -9.44 26.23 -5.71
C LYS A 128 -9.02 24.93 -5.03
N VAL A 129 -9.54 24.65 -3.83
CA VAL A 129 -9.26 23.41 -3.09
C VAL A 129 -9.79 22.19 -3.84
N VAL A 130 -10.99 22.32 -4.43
CA VAL A 130 -11.57 21.26 -5.27
C VAL A 130 -10.69 20.96 -6.48
N ALA A 131 -10.19 22.00 -7.17
CA ALA A 131 -9.29 21.82 -8.31
C ALA A 131 -7.96 21.16 -7.90
N ASP A 132 -7.35 21.64 -6.82
CA ASP A 132 -6.09 21.08 -6.29
C ASP A 132 -6.25 19.61 -5.88
N ALA A 133 -7.38 19.26 -5.24
CA ALA A 133 -7.70 17.89 -4.84
C ALA A 133 -7.91 16.96 -6.05
N LYS A 134 -8.57 17.46 -7.11
CA LYS A 134 -8.77 16.71 -8.36
C LYS A 134 -7.45 16.42 -9.06
N ILE A 135 -6.59 17.43 -9.18
CA ILE A 135 -5.25 17.28 -9.77
C ILE A 135 -4.45 16.27 -8.96
N TYR A 136 -4.44 16.41 -7.63
CA TYR A 136 -3.72 15.48 -6.76
C TYR A 136 -4.24 14.04 -6.90
N LEU A 137 -5.56 13.84 -6.89
CA LEU A 137 -6.19 12.53 -7.08
C LEU A 137 -5.84 11.91 -8.44
N GLN A 138 -5.94 12.68 -9.52
CA GLN A 138 -5.65 12.20 -10.87
C GLN A 138 -4.18 11.81 -11.05
N ILE A 139 -3.25 12.59 -10.51
CA ILE A 139 -1.82 12.29 -10.62
C ILE A 139 -1.45 11.09 -9.75
N THR A 140 -1.92 11.05 -8.50
CA THR A 140 -1.54 9.99 -7.54
C THR A 140 -2.21 8.66 -7.84
N CYS A 141 -3.51 8.67 -8.11
CA CYS A 141 -4.28 7.45 -8.34
C CYS A 141 -4.28 7.04 -9.83
N GLY A 142 -4.11 7.96 -10.77
CA GLY A 142 -4.00 7.61 -12.19
C GLY A 142 -2.79 6.73 -12.51
N GLY A 143 -1.70 6.87 -11.76
CA GLY A 143 -0.49 6.05 -11.87
C GLY A 143 -0.42 4.86 -10.91
N VAL A 144 -1.51 4.52 -10.20
CA VAL A 144 -1.44 3.60 -9.05
C VAL A 144 -1.03 2.16 -9.41
N VAL A 145 -1.18 1.77 -10.67
CA VAL A 145 -0.77 0.46 -11.21
C VAL A 145 0.69 0.15 -10.86
N PHE A 146 1.59 1.12 -10.97
CA PHE A 146 3.01 0.92 -10.67
C PHE A 146 3.23 0.64 -9.18
N SER A 147 2.51 1.34 -8.31
CA SER A 147 2.55 1.11 -6.86
C SER A 147 1.98 -0.27 -6.48
N PHE A 148 0.90 -0.71 -7.16
CA PHE A 148 0.32 -2.04 -6.95
C PHE A 148 1.30 -3.14 -7.34
N LEU A 149 1.94 -3.01 -8.50
CA LEU A 149 2.97 -3.93 -8.96
C LEU A 149 4.11 -4.02 -7.96
N ASN A 150 4.64 -2.88 -7.51
CA ASN A 150 5.71 -2.85 -6.51
C ASN A 150 5.31 -3.58 -5.21
N GLN A 151 4.09 -3.37 -4.74
CA GLN A 151 3.56 -4.06 -3.56
C GLN A 151 3.45 -5.58 -3.75
N ILE A 152 2.95 -6.03 -4.91
CA ILE A 152 2.82 -7.45 -5.22
C ILE A 152 4.19 -8.11 -5.35
N PHE A 153 5.15 -7.47 -6.03
CA PHE A 153 6.54 -7.96 -6.12
C PHE A 153 7.16 -8.10 -4.73
N THR A 154 7.00 -7.09 -3.88
CA THR A 154 7.46 -7.15 -2.48
C THR A 154 6.80 -8.31 -1.75
N GLY A 155 5.49 -8.50 -1.89
CA GLY A 155 4.76 -9.63 -1.28
C GLY A 155 5.26 -11.00 -1.76
N ILE A 156 5.56 -11.15 -3.05
CA ILE A 156 6.12 -12.39 -3.62
C ILE A 156 7.55 -12.63 -3.09
N MET A 157 8.39 -11.60 -2.99
CA MET A 157 9.73 -11.72 -2.42
C MET A 157 9.68 -12.15 -0.94
N THR A 158 8.80 -11.53 -0.16
CA THR A 158 8.53 -11.93 1.23
C THR A 158 8.03 -13.38 1.30
N ALA A 159 7.17 -13.84 0.37
CA ALA A 159 6.71 -15.22 0.31
C ALA A 159 7.85 -16.24 0.07
N MET A 160 8.89 -15.83 -0.66
CA MET A 160 10.10 -16.63 -0.88
C MET A 160 11.07 -16.62 0.31
N GLY A 161 10.79 -15.86 1.37
CA GLY A 161 11.68 -15.69 2.52
C GLY A 161 12.73 -14.59 2.35
N ASN A 162 12.68 -13.82 1.25
CA ASN A 162 13.47 -12.61 1.04
C ASN A 162 12.63 -11.40 1.46
N SER A 163 12.63 -11.15 2.76
CA SER A 163 11.99 -9.98 3.37
C SER A 163 13.01 -9.02 3.97
#